data_AF-A0A6C0C066-F1
#
_entry.id   AF-A0A6C0C066-F1
#
_cell.length_a   1.000
_cell.length_b   1.000
_cell.length_c   1.000
_cell.angle_alpha   90.00
_cell.angle_beta   90.00
_cell.angle_gamma   90.00
#
_symmetry.space_group_name_H-M   'P 1'
#
loop_
_entity.id
_entity.type
_entity.pdbx_description
1 polymer ?
#
loop_
_entity_poly.entity_id
_entity_poly.type
_entity_poly.pdbx_seq_one_letter_code
_entity_poly.pdbx_strand_id
1 'polypeptide(L)'
;MIRAGRNGCSSEVIFHGRKIYHDWKHGNTHKSELGMKLCTIKWIENKVTDESKLNEVMDLFSDWHLYENGWYVPYGNGYKNEHLWYYLVQMCGYSGKQPKALDYLSKD
;
A
#
# COMPACT_ATOMS: atom_id res chain seq x y z
N MET A 1 -0.12 -7.86 15.71
CA MET A 1 -1.05 -8.54 14.78
C MET A 1 -1.39 -7.60 13.65
N ILE A 2 -1.62 -8.15 12.47
CA ILE A 2 -2.02 -7.40 11.28
C ILE A 2 -3.35 -7.93 10.75
N ARG A 3 -4.01 -7.13 9.91
CA ARG A 3 -5.25 -7.48 9.23
C ARG A 3 -5.20 -7.01 7.78
N ALA A 4 -5.80 -7.77 6.87
CA ALA A 4 -6.00 -7.33 5.50
C ALA A 4 -6.93 -6.11 5.44
N GLY A 5 -6.53 -5.08 4.71
CA GLY A 5 -7.35 -3.91 4.40
C GLY A 5 -8.58 -4.32 3.61
N ARG A 6 -9.71 -3.67 3.89
CA ARG A 6 -10.99 -3.94 3.22
C ARG A 6 -11.55 -2.66 2.63
N ASN A 7 -12.21 -2.76 1.48
CA ASN A 7 -12.93 -1.66 0.85
C ASN A 7 -14.31 -1.42 1.49
N GLY A 8 -15.07 -0.45 0.96
CA GLY A 8 -16.42 -0.10 1.44
C GLY A 8 -17.44 -1.25 1.34
N CYS A 9 -17.15 -2.30 0.58
CA CYS A 9 -17.97 -3.51 0.46
C CYS A 9 -17.43 -4.68 1.30
N SER A 10 -16.55 -4.43 2.26
CA SER A 10 -15.91 -5.44 3.12
C SER A 10 -15.05 -6.48 2.39
N SER A 11 -14.73 -6.27 1.12
CA SER A 11 -13.84 -7.14 0.35
C SER A 11 -12.39 -6.78 0.62
N GLU A 12 -11.51 -7.78 0.71
CA GLU A 12 -10.07 -7.56 0.88
C GLU A 12 -9.50 -6.82 -0.33
N VAL A 13 -8.62 -5.86 -0.07
CA VAL A 13 -8.00 -5.06 -1.12
C VAL A 13 -6.75 -5.77 -1.64
N ILE A 14 -6.69 -5.92 -2.97
CA ILE A 14 -5.53 -6.38 -3.72
C ILE A 14 -4.93 -5.20 -4.47
N PHE A 15 -3.63 -4.98 -4.32
CA PHE A 15 -2.88 -3.93 -4.98
C PHE A 15 -1.61 -4.52 -5.60
N HIS A 16 -1.47 -4.38 -6.92
CA HIS A 16 -0.39 -5.01 -7.71
C HIS A 16 -0.22 -6.51 -7.39
N GLY A 17 -1.34 -7.26 -7.47
CA GLY A 17 -1.38 -8.70 -7.24
C GLY A 17 -1.20 -9.15 -5.79
N ARG A 18 -1.11 -8.22 -4.82
CA ARG A 18 -0.80 -8.52 -3.41
C ARG A 18 -1.84 -7.93 -2.47
N LYS A 19 -2.19 -8.68 -1.41
CA LYS A 19 -3.03 -8.15 -0.33
C LYS A 19 -2.29 -7.03 0.41
N ILE A 20 -3.05 -6.07 0.93
CA ILE A 20 -2.53 -4.99 1.76
C ILE A 20 -2.91 -5.26 3.21
N TYR A 21 -1.94 -5.13 4.11
CA TYR A 21 -2.11 -5.33 5.54
C TYR A 21 -1.77 -4.07 6.32
N HIS A 22 -2.41 -3.91 7.47
CA HIS A 22 -2.12 -2.83 8.41
C HIS A 22 -2.15 -3.35 9.86
N ASP A 23 -1.60 -2.57 10.78
CA ASP A 23 -1.66 -2.90 12.20
C ASP A 23 -3.11 -2.88 12.70
N TRP A 24 -3.50 -3.95 13.39
CA TRP A 24 -4.83 -4.08 13.97
C TRP A 24 -4.78 -4.90 15.25
N LYS A 25 -5.24 -4.30 16.36
CA LYS A 25 -5.20 -4.94 17.70
C LYS A 25 -5.91 -6.29 17.73
N HIS A 26 -7.00 -6.41 16.96
CA HIS A 26 -7.80 -7.63 16.83
C HIS A 26 -7.50 -8.37 15.52
N GLY A 27 -6.31 -8.20 14.95
CA GLY A 27 -5.88 -8.91 13.75
C GLY A 27 -5.70 -10.39 14.03
N ASN A 28 -5.92 -11.22 13.01
CA ASN A 28 -5.80 -12.67 13.08
C ASN A 28 -4.55 -13.20 12.35
N THR A 29 -3.72 -12.32 11.82
CA THR A 29 -2.49 -12.67 11.08
C THR A 29 -1.28 -12.12 11.81
N HIS A 30 -0.22 -12.92 11.94
CA HIS A 30 1.05 -12.47 12.48
C HIS A 30 1.90 -11.84 11.37
N LYS A 31 2.67 -10.79 11.69
CA LYS A 31 3.47 -10.07 10.68
C LYS A 31 4.52 -10.95 9.99
N SER A 32 5.01 -11.98 10.68
CA SER A 32 5.94 -12.95 10.09
C SER A 32 5.36 -13.72 8.91
N GLU A 33 4.03 -13.84 8.79
CA GLU A 33 3.38 -14.51 7.66
C GLU A 33 3.54 -13.74 6.34
N LEU A 34 3.93 -12.46 6.41
CA LEU A 34 4.25 -11.67 5.21
C LEU A 34 5.54 -12.13 4.52
N GLY A 35 6.38 -12.94 5.19
CA GLY A 35 7.65 -13.40 4.67
C GLY A 35 8.75 -12.34 4.76
N MET A 36 9.72 -12.40 3.86
CA MET A 36 10.84 -11.46 3.82
C MET A 36 10.40 -10.07 3.35
N LYS A 37 10.98 -9.03 3.96
CA LYS A 37 10.84 -7.64 3.48
C LYS A 37 11.63 -7.48 2.19
N LEU A 38 10.96 -6.97 1.16
CA LEU A 38 11.57 -6.66 -0.13
C LEU A 38 11.95 -5.18 -0.21
N CYS A 39 12.78 -4.82 -1.18
CA CYS A 39 13.18 -3.44 -1.41
C CYS A 39 12.06 -2.68 -2.15
N THR A 40 11.24 -1.92 -1.42
CA THR A 40 10.17 -1.09 -2.00
C THR A 40 10.71 -0.14 -3.07
N ILE A 41 11.87 0.49 -2.84
CA ILE A 41 12.50 1.42 -3.78
C ILE A 41 12.79 0.74 -5.13
N LYS A 42 13.47 -0.41 -5.12
CA LYS A 42 13.73 -1.17 -6.35
C LYS A 42 12.45 -1.62 -7.05
N TRP A 43 11.41 -1.95 -6.29
CA TRP A 43 10.12 -2.28 -6.89
C TRP A 43 9.51 -1.08 -7.62
N ILE A 44 9.57 0.12 -7.00
CA ILE A 44 9.09 1.36 -7.61
C ILE A 44 9.91 1.68 -8.88
N GLU A 45 11.24 1.67 -8.81
CA GLU A 45 12.13 1.92 -9.94
C GLU A 45 11.81 1.02 -11.15
N ASN A 46 11.50 -0.26 -10.89
CA ASN A 46 11.13 -1.20 -11.96
C ASN A 46 9.71 -1.02 -12.52
N LYS A 47 8.83 -0.29 -11.81
CA LYS A 47 7.41 -0.16 -12.17
C LYS A 47 7.05 1.22 -12.71
N VAL A 48 7.82 2.25 -12.38
CA VAL A 48 7.59 3.61 -12.85
C VAL A 48 7.88 3.68 -14.35
N THR A 49 6.94 4.23 -15.12
CA THR A 49 7.06 4.38 -16.58
C THR A 49 7.68 5.71 -16.99
N ASP A 50 7.66 6.70 -16.11
CA ASP A 50 8.24 8.03 -16.31
C ASP A 50 9.22 8.33 -15.16
N GLU A 51 10.52 8.22 -15.44
CA GLU A 51 11.58 8.44 -14.43
C GLU A 51 11.53 9.84 -13.80
N SER A 52 11.02 10.85 -14.52
CA SER A 52 10.87 12.21 -13.96
C SER A 52 9.85 12.27 -12.82
N LYS A 53 9.01 11.25 -12.69
CA LYS A 53 7.97 11.10 -11.67
C LYS A 53 8.34 10.15 -10.55
N LEU A 54 9.56 9.60 -10.56
CA LEU A 54 10.02 8.62 -9.58
C LEU A 54 9.85 9.12 -8.14
N ASN A 55 10.22 10.37 -7.85
CA ASN A 55 10.09 10.95 -6.52
C ASN A 55 8.62 11.08 -6.08
N GLU A 56 7.72 11.48 -6.98
CA GLU A 56 6.29 11.57 -6.67
C GLU A 56 5.71 10.20 -6.28
N VAL A 57 6.18 9.14 -6.95
CA VAL A 57 5.80 7.77 -6.62
C VAL A 57 6.46 7.32 -5.31
N MET A 58 7.75 7.58 -5.09
CA MET A 58 8.39 7.26 -3.81
C MET A 58 7.68 7.89 -2.62
N ASP A 59 7.27 9.16 -2.72
CA ASP A 59 6.53 9.87 -1.69
C ASP A 59 5.16 9.23 -1.41
N LEU A 60 4.49 8.74 -2.45
CA LEU A 60 3.23 8.01 -2.35
C LEU A 60 3.36 6.73 -1.50
N PHE A 61 4.51 6.05 -1.60
CA PHE A 61 4.81 4.80 -0.90
C PHE A 61 5.66 4.99 0.37
N SER A 62 5.80 6.22 0.89
CA SER A 62 6.71 6.55 2.00
C SER A 62 6.49 5.75 3.29
N ASP A 63 5.27 5.26 3.53
CA ASP A 63 4.94 4.37 4.65
C ASP A 63 4.87 2.89 4.27
N TRP A 64 4.90 2.58 2.98
CA TRP A 64 4.58 1.25 2.49
C TRP A 64 5.81 0.34 2.48
N HIS A 65 5.65 -0.82 3.10
CA HIS A 65 6.65 -1.86 3.09
C HIS A 65 6.20 -3.01 2.22
N LEU A 66 7.00 -3.33 1.20
CA LEU A 66 6.77 -4.52 0.39
C LEU A 66 7.33 -5.76 1.09
N TYR A 67 6.56 -6.83 1.07
CA TYR A 67 6.93 -8.17 1.54
C TYR A 67 6.58 -9.23 0.50
N GLU A 68 7.17 -10.42 0.63
CA GLU A 68 6.94 -11.57 -0.26
C GLU A 68 5.48 -11.97 -0.40
N ASN A 69 4.66 -11.81 0.64
CA ASN A 69 3.26 -12.22 0.65
C ASN A 69 2.27 -11.04 0.78
N GLY A 70 2.74 -9.79 0.71
CA GLY A 70 1.83 -8.66 0.82
C GLY A 70 2.50 -7.30 0.92
N TRP A 71 1.65 -6.27 0.89
CA TRP A 71 2.01 -4.93 1.31
C TRP A 71 1.71 -4.77 2.79
N TYR A 72 2.51 -3.99 3.49
CA TYR A 72 2.27 -3.63 4.87
C TYR A 72 2.40 -2.13 5.07
N VAL A 73 1.34 -1.55 5.64
CA VAL A 73 1.25 -0.14 6.00
C VAL A 73 1.25 -0.06 7.54
N PRO A 74 2.38 0.27 8.18
CA PRO A 74 2.45 0.41 9.62
C PRO A 74 1.61 1.59 10.07
N TYR A 75 0.88 1.40 11.17
CA TYR A 75 0.16 2.46 11.87
C TYR A 75 0.85 2.70 13.22
N GLY A 76 1.97 3.42 13.17
CA GLY A 76 2.76 3.78 14.36
C GLY A 76 2.27 5.08 14.99
N ASN A 77 2.79 6.21 14.50
CA ASN A 77 2.40 7.57 14.92
C ASN A 77 1.43 8.22 13.92
N GLY A 78 0.53 7.42 13.33
CA GLY A 78 -0.26 7.79 12.16
C GLY A 78 0.42 7.43 10.83
N TYR A 79 -0.32 7.59 9.73
CA TYR A 79 0.22 7.47 8.38
C TYR A 79 0.90 8.79 8.01
N LYS A 80 2.15 8.75 7.51
CA LYS A 80 2.83 9.90 6.91
C LYS A 80 2.18 10.28 5.56
N ASN A 81 1.67 9.29 4.82
CA ASN A 81 0.91 9.48 3.60
C ASN A 81 -0.31 8.54 3.57
N GLU A 82 -1.40 8.98 4.21
CA GLU A 82 -2.65 8.21 4.26
C GLU A 82 -3.39 8.13 2.91
N HIS A 83 -3.02 8.96 1.93
CA HIS A 83 -3.81 9.17 0.73
C HIS A 83 -3.99 7.88 -0.08
N LEU A 84 -2.90 7.16 -0.36
CA LEU A 84 -2.97 5.88 -1.10
C LEU A 84 -3.79 4.85 -0.32
N TRP A 85 -3.56 4.73 0.99
CA TRP A 85 -4.28 3.80 1.84
C TRP A 85 -5.79 4.10 1.82
N TYR A 86 -6.20 5.33 2.14
CA TYR A 86 -7.62 5.70 2.19
C TYR A 86 -8.32 5.61 0.85
N TYR A 87 -7.64 5.93 -0.25
CA TYR A 87 -8.17 5.70 -1.59
C TYR A 87 -8.49 4.20 -1.80
N LEU A 88 -7.52 3.33 -1.52
CA LEU A 88 -7.64 1.89 -1.74
C LEU A 88 -8.68 1.22 -0.83
N VAL A 89 -8.74 1.59 0.45
CA VAL A 89 -9.75 1.08 1.40
C VAL A 89 -11.06 1.86 1.39
N GLN A 90 -11.16 2.90 0.54
CA GLN A 90 -12.36 3.74 0.37
C GLN A 90 -12.84 4.39 1.68
N MET A 91 -11.90 4.79 2.53
CA MET A 91 -12.20 5.46 3.81
C MET A 91 -12.32 6.97 3.65
N CYS A 92 -13.02 7.61 4.59
CA CYS A 92 -13.04 9.08 4.75
C CYS A 92 -13.38 9.88 3.46
N GLY A 93 -14.20 9.31 2.57
CA GLY A 93 -14.61 9.96 1.31
C GLY A 93 -13.51 10.01 0.23
N TYR A 94 -12.46 9.19 0.34
CA TYR A 94 -11.36 9.13 -0.62
C TYR A 94 -11.62 8.21 -1.82
N SER A 95 -12.77 7.54 -1.90
CA SER A 95 -13.08 6.61 -3.00
C SER A 95 -12.97 7.23 -4.41
N GLY A 96 -13.17 8.54 -4.55
CA GLY A 96 -13.00 9.28 -5.81
C GLY A 96 -11.71 10.10 -5.93
N LYS A 97 -10.80 10.00 -4.95
CA LYS A 97 -9.57 10.79 -4.87
C LYS A 97 -8.35 9.93 -5.17
N GLN A 98 -8.25 9.45 -6.41
CA GLN A 98 -7.09 8.68 -6.83
C GLN A 98 -5.83 9.55 -6.78
N PRO A 99 -4.74 9.11 -6.09
CA PRO A 99 -3.46 9.81 -6.17
C PRO A 99 -2.92 9.80 -7.59
N LYS A 100 -2.63 10.98 -8.15
CA LYS A 100 -2.09 11.12 -9.52
C LYS A 100 -0.83 10.30 -9.76
N ALA A 101 0.00 10.14 -8.73
CA ALA A 101 1.23 9.36 -8.82
C ALA A 101 1.01 7.88 -9.18
N LEU A 102 -0.20 7.34 -9.01
CA LEU A 102 -0.56 6.00 -9.50
C LEU A 102 -0.57 5.91 -11.03
N ASP A 103 -0.82 7.01 -11.74
CA ASP A 103 -0.89 7.02 -13.20
C ASP A 103 0.49 6.81 -13.85
N TYR A 104 1.57 6.94 -13.08
CA TYR A 104 2.95 6.73 -13.52
C TYR A 104 3.47 5.31 -13.25
N LEU A 105 2.64 4.44 -12.68
CA LEU A 105 2.96 3.02 -12.52
C LEU A 105 2.49 2.22 -13.74
N SER A 106 3.32 1.29 -14.18
CA SER A 106 2.91 0.27 -15.14
C SER A 106 1.74 -0.56 -14.58
N LYS A 107 0.76 -0.84 -15.46
CA LYS A 107 -0.34 -1.76 -15.13
C LYS A 107 0.20 -3.20 -15.20
N ASP A 108 -0.14 -4.00 -14.20
CA ASP A 108 0.14 -5.45 -14.20
C ASP A 108 -0.81 -6.21 -15.12
#